data_AF-A0A0C1JT85-F1
#
_entry.id   AF-A0A0C1JT85-F1
#
_cell.length_a   1.000
_cell.length_b   1.000
_cell.length_c   1.000
_cell.angle_alpha   90.00
_cell.angle_beta   90.00
_cell.angle_gamma   90.00
#
_symmetry.space_group_name_H-M   'P 1'
#
loop_
_entity.id
_entity.type
_entity.pdbx_description
1 polymer ?
#
loop_
_entity_poly.entity_id
_entity_poly.type
_entity_poly.pdbx_seq_one_letter_code
_entity_poly.pdbx_strand_id
1 'polypeptide(L)'
;MRWISRRNLRWMFTKVPIYGQLINSSSSSVKEATTDLITATLFSLLPLWFYPIISKFAYGTDFWATVKSFIGGGELFLYSAALVGPLIFSITRKYGEMSPVPSDGDTEHSTFPRMYTIQFPYGIWFVLVSALVLGFAAYFFGILREAGLENSARTPNAENLLFVSGIMYCFTLSCFFCVSVYRLQLDSTPQEFGADTRDLMDEWETR
;
A
#
# COMPACT_ATOMS: atom_id res chain seq x y z
N MET A 1 -4.47 -32.52 -9.49
CA MET A 1 -3.89 -31.22 -9.07
C MET A 1 -2.51 -31.06 -9.70
N ARG A 2 -2.42 -30.27 -10.77
CA ARG A 2 -1.20 -30.09 -11.57
C ARG A 2 -0.22 -29.19 -10.81
N TRP A 3 0.99 -29.68 -10.62
CA TRP A 3 2.17 -28.89 -10.26
C TRP A 3 2.38 -27.80 -11.33
N ILE A 4 1.85 -26.60 -11.07
CA ILE A 4 2.26 -25.40 -11.80
C ILE A 4 3.73 -25.21 -11.49
N SER A 5 4.57 -25.50 -12.49
CA SER A 5 6.02 -25.34 -12.42
C SER A 5 6.34 -23.94 -11.91
N ARG A 6 7.00 -23.87 -10.73
CA ARG A 6 7.46 -22.62 -10.09
C ARG A 6 8.23 -21.69 -11.06
N ARG A 7 8.78 -22.25 -12.15
CA ARG A 7 9.48 -21.53 -13.21
C ARG A 7 8.57 -20.65 -14.07
N ASN A 8 7.37 -21.13 -14.42
CA ASN A 8 6.40 -20.34 -15.19
C ASN A 8 5.76 -19.24 -14.34
N LEU A 9 5.56 -19.51 -13.05
CA LEU A 9 5.07 -18.51 -12.11
C LEU A 9 6.07 -17.35 -11.97
N ARG A 10 7.36 -17.64 -11.82
CA ARG A 10 8.44 -16.63 -11.81
C ARG A 10 8.46 -15.78 -13.09
N TRP A 11 8.21 -16.38 -14.26
CA TRP A 11 8.20 -15.67 -15.54
C TRP A 11 6.98 -14.76 -15.75
N MET A 12 5.83 -15.08 -15.16
CA MET A 12 4.67 -14.17 -15.19
C MET A 12 4.87 -13.00 -14.23
N PHE A 13 5.43 -13.25 -13.04
CA PHE A 13 5.68 -12.19 -12.05
C PHE A 13 6.78 -11.22 -12.48
N THR A 14 7.77 -11.64 -13.28
CA THR A 14 8.78 -10.72 -13.84
C THR A 14 8.24 -9.76 -14.90
N LYS A 15 7.13 -10.10 -15.57
CA LYS A 15 6.52 -9.20 -16.58
C LYS A 15 5.63 -8.12 -15.98
N VAL A 16 5.16 -8.30 -14.74
CA VAL A 16 4.40 -7.26 -14.05
C VAL A 16 5.42 -6.35 -13.33
N PRO A 17 5.55 -5.08 -13.74
CA PRO A 17 6.59 -4.19 -13.21
C PRO A 17 6.52 -4.04 -11.67
N ILE A 18 5.33 -4.21 -11.09
CA ILE A 18 5.07 -4.12 -9.64
C ILE A 18 5.55 -5.35 -8.87
N TYR A 19 5.67 -6.53 -9.49
CA TYR A 19 6.10 -7.76 -8.78
C TYR A 19 7.50 -8.24 -9.21
N GLY A 20 8.02 -7.75 -10.32
CA GLY A 20 9.30 -8.20 -10.87
C GLY A 20 10.50 -7.89 -9.98
N GLN A 21 10.50 -6.75 -9.28
CA GLN A 21 11.58 -6.40 -8.36
C GLN A 21 11.51 -7.16 -7.02
N LEU A 22 10.32 -7.65 -6.64
CA LEU A 22 10.10 -8.41 -5.41
C LEU A 22 10.92 -9.70 -5.33
N ILE A 23 11.28 -10.26 -6.50
CA ILE A 23 12.11 -11.46 -6.63
C ILE A 23 13.57 -11.18 -6.26
N ASN A 24 14.02 -9.93 -6.40
CA ASN A 24 15.38 -9.49 -6.10
C ASN A 24 15.49 -8.87 -4.70
N SER A 25 14.42 -8.94 -3.88
CA SER A 25 14.38 -8.34 -2.55
C SER A 25 15.07 -9.18 -1.48
N SER A 26 15.78 -8.51 -0.57
CA SER A 26 16.42 -9.16 0.57
C SER A 26 15.36 -9.76 1.51
N SER A 27 15.69 -10.89 2.15
CA SER A 27 14.75 -11.57 3.06
C SER A 27 14.41 -10.74 4.30
N SER A 28 15.31 -9.85 4.73
CA SER A 28 15.05 -8.88 5.81
C SER A 28 13.97 -7.89 5.42
N SER A 29 14.08 -7.28 4.23
CA SER A 29 13.09 -6.31 3.75
C SER A 29 11.69 -6.92 3.59
N VAL A 30 11.62 -8.18 3.14
CA VAL A 30 10.36 -8.91 3.02
C VAL A 30 9.72 -9.16 4.39
N LYS A 31 10.50 -9.54 5.40
CA LYS A 31 9.99 -9.79 6.76
C LYS A 31 9.44 -8.51 7.39
N GLU A 32 10.19 -7.43 7.31
CA GLU A 32 9.80 -6.15 7.89
C GLU A 32 8.60 -5.54 7.15
N ALA A 33 8.56 -5.61 5.82
CA ALA A 33 7.37 -5.23 5.05
C ALA A 33 6.14 -6.09 5.37
N THR A 34 6.33 -7.36 5.74
CA THR A 34 5.22 -8.23 6.19
C THR A 34 4.69 -7.75 7.55
N THR A 35 5.58 -7.37 8.47
CA THR A 35 5.18 -6.78 9.77
C THR A 35 4.41 -5.48 9.57
N ASP A 36 4.88 -4.60 8.68
CA ASP A 36 4.19 -3.37 8.31
C ASP A 36 2.80 -3.68 7.71
N LEU A 37 2.71 -4.65 6.80
CA LEU A 37 1.45 -5.08 6.21
C LEU A 37 0.47 -5.61 7.26
N ILE A 38 0.92 -6.49 8.16
CA ILE A 38 0.09 -7.04 9.22
C ILE A 38 -0.41 -5.92 10.13
N THR A 39 0.47 -5.01 10.53
CA THR A 39 0.13 -3.88 11.39
C THR A 39 -0.90 -2.97 10.70
N ALA A 40 -0.66 -2.58 9.45
CA ALA A 40 -1.60 -1.77 8.66
C ALA A 40 -2.95 -2.49 8.46
N THR A 41 -2.94 -3.80 8.21
CA THR A 41 -4.15 -4.61 8.05
C THR A 41 -4.95 -4.69 9.35
N LEU A 42 -4.27 -4.87 10.50
CA LEU A 42 -4.93 -4.91 11.80
C LEU A 42 -5.57 -3.55 12.13
N PHE A 43 -4.84 -2.44 11.97
CA PHE A 43 -5.36 -1.11 12.23
C PHE A 43 -6.47 -0.69 11.27
N SER A 44 -6.41 -1.10 10.00
CA SER A 44 -7.48 -0.80 9.03
C SER A 44 -8.74 -1.64 9.24
N LEU A 45 -8.62 -2.89 9.68
CA LEU A 45 -9.77 -3.73 10.00
C LEU A 45 -10.34 -3.46 11.39
N LEU A 46 -9.60 -2.78 12.28
CA LEU A 46 -10.01 -2.53 13.65
C LEU A 46 -11.42 -1.91 13.76
N PRO A 47 -11.79 -0.86 12.98
CA PRO A 47 -13.16 -0.34 12.96
C PRO A 47 -14.21 -1.38 12.55
N LEU A 48 -13.88 -2.28 11.62
CA LEU A 48 -14.75 -3.36 11.17
C LEU A 48 -14.99 -4.42 12.26
N TRP A 49 -14.06 -4.59 13.21
CA TRP A 49 -14.25 -5.49 14.35
C TRP A 49 -15.06 -4.85 15.49
N PHE A 50 -14.88 -3.55 15.73
CA PHE A 50 -15.56 -2.87 16.84
C PHE A 50 -17.08 -2.89 16.70
N TYR A 51 -17.61 -2.63 15.51
CA TYR A 51 -19.06 -2.57 15.30
C TYR A 51 -19.77 -3.91 15.59
N PRO A 52 -19.36 -5.07 15.04
CA PRO A 52 -19.94 -6.37 15.37
C PRO A 52 -19.73 -6.81 16.82
N ILE A 53 -18.59 -6.46 17.45
CA ILE A 53 -18.34 -6.74 18.87
C ILE A 53 -19.35 -5.98 19.73
N ILE A 54 -19.49 -4.66 19.53
CA ILE A 54 -20.44 -3.83 20.25
C ILE A 54 -21.86 -4.33 20.02
N SER A 55 -22.22 -4.64 18.76
CA SER A 55 -23.56 -5.14 18.43
C SER A 55 -23.89 -6.45 19.13
N LYS A 56 -22.92 -7.39 19.20
CA LYS A 56 -23.10 -8.65 19.93
C LYS A 56 -23.30 -8.42 21.43
N PHE A 57 -22.49 -7.56 22.05
CA PHE A 57 -22.56 -7.31 23.49
C PHE A 57 -23.77 -6.46 23.91
N ALA A 58 -24.14 -5.47 23.10
CA ALA A 58 -25.23 -4.54 23.41
C ALA A 58 -26.60 -5.08 23.01
N TYR A 59 -26.71 -5.79 21.88
CA TYR A 59 -27.98 -6.19 21.27
C TYR A 59 -28.14 -7.71 21.10
N GLY A 60 -27.14 -8.52 21.43
CA GLY A 60 -27.20 -9.98 21.31
C GLY A 60 -27.27 -10.49 19.87
N THR A 61 -26.95 -9.65 18.88
CA THR A 61 -27.00 -9.99 17.45
C THR A 61 -25.90 -10.99 17.07
N ASP A 62 -26.17 -11.84 16.08
CA ASP A 62 -25.15 -12.74 15.55
C ASP A 62 -23.98 -11.95 14.94
N PHE A 63 -22.78 -12.27 15.41
CA PHE A 63 -21.55 -11.60 15.05
C PHE A 63 -21.27 -11.70 13.55
N TRP A 64 -21.38 -12.91 13.00
CA TRP A 64 -21.05 -13.15 11.60
C TRP A 64 -22.09 -12.56 10.65
N ALA A 65 -23.37 -12.56 11.04
CA ALA A 65 -24.42 -11.86 10.30
C ALA A 65 -24.14 -10.35 10.25
N THR A 66 -23.72 -9.76 11.37
CA THR A 66 -23.40 -8.33 11.45
C THR A 66 -22.17 -7.97 10.60
N VAL A 67 -21.11 -8.79 10.65
CA VAL A 67 -19.93 -8.65 9.79
C VAL A 67 -20.31 -8.71 8.31
N LYS A 68 -21.10 -9.71 7.90
CA LYS A 68 -21.53 -9.87 6.51
C LYS A 68 -22.39 -8.71 6.04
N SER A 69 -23.30 -8.23 6.90
CA SER A 69 -24.14 -7.06 6.62
C SER A 69 -23.28 -5.80 6.43
N PHE A 70 -22.31 -5.59 7.32
CA PHE A 70 -21.41 -4.43 7.27
C PHE A 70 -20.53 -4.44 6.01
N ILE A 71 -19.94 -5.59 5.67
CA ILE A 71 -19.16 -5.75 4.43
C ILE A 71 -20.07 -5.62 3.20
N GLY A 72 -21.26 -6.23 3.25
CA GLY A 72 -22.28 -6.13 2.20
C GLY A 72 -22.78 -4.70 1.99
N GLY A 73 -22.66 -3.84 3.00
CA GLY A 73 -22.89 -2.40 2.93
C GLY A 73 -21.79 -1.60 2.22
N GLY A 74 -20.77 -2.27 1.68
CA GLY A 74 -19.72 -1.62 0.89
C GLY A 74 -18.59 -0.98 1.71
N GLU A 75 -18.57 -1.18 3.02
CA GLU A 75 -17.56 -0.62 3.94
C GLU A 75 -16.14 -1.07 3.60
N LEU A 76 -15.98 -2.29 3.06
CA LEU A 76 -14.68 -2.77 2.60
C LEU A 76 -14.10 -1.93 1.44
N PHE A 77 -14.96 -1.35 0.60
CA PHE A 77 -14.53 -0.43 -0.46
C PHE A 77 -13.98 0.87 0.13
N LEU A 78 -14.64 1.41 1.16
CA LEU A 78 -14.14 2.58 1.89
C LEU A 78 -12.78 2.30 2.55
N TYR A 79 -12.61 1.13 3.17
CA TYR A 79 -11.32 0.77 3.77
C TYR A 79 -10.21 0.58 2.73
N SER A 80 -10.51 -0.02 1.58
CA SER A 80 -9.53 -0.11 0.49
C SER A 80 -9.11 1.27 -0.05
N ALA A 81 -10.04 2.22 -0.15
CA ALA A 81 -9.76 3.59 -0.54
C ALA A 81 -8.96 4.34 0.54
N ALA A 82 -9.29 4.13 1.82
CA ALA A 82 -8.58 4.74 2.95
C ALA A 82 -7.11 4.28 3.01
N LEU A 83 -6.81 3.04 2.62
CA LEU A 83 -5.45 2.51 2.52
C LEU A 83 -4.61 3.16 1.42
N VAL A 84 -5.24 3.79 0.41
CA VAL A 84 -4.52 4.48 -0.68
C VAL A 84 -3.76 5.71 -0.17
N GLY A 85 -4.29 6.43 0.82
CA GLY A 85 -3.61 7.60 1.40
C GLY A 85 -2.24 7.25 2.02
N PRO A 86 -2.19 6.33 3.00
CA PRO A 86 -0.94 5.81 3.55
C PRO A 86 -0.02 5.19 2.49
N LEU A 87 -0.58 4.56 1.45
CA LEU A 87 0.17 4.02 0.31
C LEU A 87 0.92 5.11 -0.45
N ILE A 88 0.20 6.18 -0.83
CA ILE A 88 0.79 7.33 -1.51
C ILE A 88 1.83 7.99 -0.61
N PHE A 89 1.52 8.16 0.68
CA PHE A 89 2.48 8.73 1.64
C PHE A 89 3.77 7.89 1.74
N SER A 90 3.65 6.57 1.76
CA SER A 90 4.80 5.64 1.86
C SER A 90 5.72 5.69 0.64
N ILE A 91 5.20 5.95 -0.55
CA ILE A 91 6.02 6.13 -1.77
C ILE A 91 6.55 7.55 -1.94
N THR A 92 5.90 8.55 -1.34
CA THR A 92 6.34 9.94 -1.40
C THR A 92 7.44 10.19 -0.38
N ARG A 93 8.70 10.09 -0.82
CA ARG A 93 9.83 10.54 -0.01
C ARG A 93 9.93 12.07 -0.07
N LYS A 94 10.12 12.72 1.08
CA LYS A 94 10.54 14.13 1.12
C LYS A 94 12.00 14.20 0.66
N TYR A 95 12.26 14.78 -0.51
CA TYR A 95 13.59 15.30 -0.81
C TYR A 95 13.77 16.61 -0.02
N GLY A 96 14.79 16.69 0.84
CA GLY A 96 15.12 17.89 1.62
C GLY A 96 15.67 17.69 3.04
N GLU A 97 15.88 16.47 3.52
CA GLU A 97 16.62 16.21 4.77
C GLU A 97 17.96 15.59 4.46
N MET A 98 18.92 16.43 4.05
CA MET A 98 20.37 16.25 4.25
C MET A 98 21.08 17.47 3.67
N SER A 99 21.04 18.55 4.44
CA SER A 99 22.28 19.25 4.71
C SER A 99 22.17 19.66 6.18
N PRO A 100 23.00 19.13 7.09
CA PRO A 100 23.26 19.90 8.30
C PRO A 100 23.66 21.29 7.80
N VAL A 101 22.88 22.30 8.18
CA VAL A 101 23.27 23.69 8.01
C VAL A 101 24.70 23.77 8.56
N PRO A 102 25.70 24.20 7.76
CA PRO A 102 26.96 24.59 8.34
C PRO A 102 26.61 25.74 9.27
N SER A 103 26.64 25.50 10.57
CA SER A 103 26.77 26.56 11.56
C SER A 103 28.13 27.19 11.30
N ASP A 104 28.18 28.17 10.41
CA ASP A 104 28.78 29.47 10.67
C ASP A 104 28.80 30.28 9.37
N GLY A 105 28.10 31.42 9.45
CA GLY A 105 28.16 32.60 8.59
C GLY A 105 28.51 32.40 7.12
N ASP A 106 27.50 32.33 6.25
CA ASP A 106 27.50 33.23 5.09
C ASP A 106 26.13 33.32 4.40
N THR A 107 25.92 34.54 3.91
CA THR A 107 24.85 35.20 3.17
C THR A 107 23.96 34.39 2.21
N GLU A 108 22.67 34.77 2.21
CA GLU A 108 21.65 34.76 1.14
C GLU A 108 21.77 33.78 -0.06
N HIS A 109 20.63 33.13 -0.34
CA HIS A 109 20.27 32.29 -1.51
C HIS A 109 20.43 30.77 -1.38
N SER A 110 19.33 30.11 -1.01
CA SER A 110 18.59 29.18 -1.89
C SER A 110 17.68 28.27 -1.05
N THR A 111 16.49 28.76 -0.72
CA THR A 111 15.40 27.89 -0.26
C THR A 111 14.97 27.04 -1.45
N PHE A 112 15.69 25.95 -1.73
CA PHE A 112 15.28 24.98 -2.73
C PHE A 112 13.85 24.53 -2.39
N PRO A 113 12.87 24.66 -3.31
CA PRO A 113 11.53 24.19 -3.06
C PRO A 113 11.61 22.70 -2.77
N ARG A 114 11.06 22.28 -1.63
CA ARG A 114 10.91 20.86 -1.23
C ARG A 114 10.03 20.16 -2.27
N MET A 115 10.62 19.75 -3.39
CA MET A 115 9.93 19.01 -4.42
C MET A 115 9.81 17.57 -3.94
N TYR A 116 8.57 17.12 -3.72
CA TYR A 116 8.26 15.71 -3.53
C TYR A 116 8.45 15.00 -4.87
N THR A 117 9.64 14.50 -5.15
CA THR A 117 9.92 13.73 -6.35
C THR A 117 9.70 12.25 -6.06
N ILE A 118 8.85 11.60 -6.86
CA ILE A 118 8.58 10.16 -6.76
C ILE A 118 9.81 9.41 -7.31
N GLN A 119 10.82 9.15 -6.46
CA GLN A 119 11.97 8.29 -6.79
C GLN A 119 11.65 6.82 -6.52
N PHE A 120 10.48 6.38 -6.96
CA PHE A 120 10.10 4.97 -6.87
C PHE A 120 10.24 4.35 -8.26
N PRO A 121 10.97 3.23 -8.44
CA PRO A 121 10.94 2.50 -9.70
C PRO A 121 9.49 2.12 -9.97
N TYR A 122 8.95 2.56 -11.12
CA TYR A 122 7.53 2.42 -11.48
C TYR A 122 6.54 3.24 -10.64
N GLY A 123 6.95 4.32 -9.98
CA GLY A 123 6.06 5.18 -9.19
C GLY A 123 4.83 5.71 -9.94
N ILE A 124 4.96 6.00 -11.25
CA ILE A 124 3.83 6.40 -12.11
C ILE A 124 2.82 5.26 -12.25
N TRP A 125 3.27 4.02 -12.43
CA TRP A 125 2.39 2.84 -12.48
C TRP A 125 1.66 2.64 -11.16
N PHE A 126 2.34 2.90 -10.04
CA PHE A 126 1.71 2.83 -8.74
C PHE A 126 0.60 3.88 -8.58
N VAL A 127 0.86 5.14 -8.94
CA VAL A 127 -0.15 6.21 -8.93
C VAL A 127 -1.35 5.85 -9.82
N LEU A 128 -1.11 5.27 -11.01
CA LEU A 128 -2.18 4.79 -11.88
C LEU A 128 -3.01 3.68 -11.22
N VAL A 129 -2.37 2.69 -10.59
CA VAL A 129 -3.07 1.62 -9.88
C VAL A 129 -3.87 2.16 -8.69
N SER A 130 -3.30 3.08 -7.91
CA SER A 130 -4.00 3.76 -6.81
C SER A 130 -5.21 4.55 -7.30
N ALA A 131 -5.08 5.28 -8.41
CA ALA A 131 -6.19 6.00 -9.02
C ALA A 131 -7.29 5.05 -9.51
N LEU A 132 -6.92 3.90 -10.09
CA LEU A 132 -7.88 2.87 -10.51
C LEU A 132 -8.61 2.27 -9.30
N VAL A 133 -7.90 1.93 -8.22
CA VAL A 133 -8.52 1.44 -6.98
C VAL A 133 -9.53 2.44 -6.44
N LEU A 134 -9.16 3.73 -6.37
CA LEU A 134 -10.07 4.79 -5.92
C LEU A 134 -11.29 4.93 -6.84
N GLY A 135 -11.07 4.88 -8.16
CA GLY A 135 -12.14 4.94 -9.15
C GLY A 135 -13.11 3.77 -9.03
N PHE A 136 -12.60 2.54 -8.90
CA PHE A 136 -13.42 1.35 -8.68
C PHE A 136 -14.15 1.41 -7.34
N ALA A 137 -13.47 1.79 -6.26
CA ALA A 137 -14.08 1.96 -4.94
C ALA A 137 -15.25 2.96 -4.99
N ALA A 138 -15.02 4.14 -5.57
CA ALA A 138 -16.03 5.18 -5.70
C ALA A 138 -17.21 4.71 -6.58
N TYR A 139 -16.94 4.04 -7.70
CA TYR A 139 -17.96 3.52 -8.60
C TYR A 139 -18.86 2.47 -7.93
N PHE A 140 -18.26 1.44 -7.32
CA PHE A 140 -19.04 0.38 -6.66
C PHE A 140 -19.76 0.88 -5.42
N PHE A 141 -19.14 1.76 -4.64
CA PHE A 141 -19.80 2.40 -3.50
C PHE A 141 -20.96 3.30 -3.95
N GLY A 142 -20.80 4.02 -5.07
CA GLY A 142 -21.85 4.83 -5.68
C GLY A 142 -23.06 3.99 -6.10
N ILE A 143 -22.84 2.88 -6.81
CA ILE A 143 -23.92 1.93 -7.18
C ILE A 143 -24.65 1.42 -5.94
N LEU A 144 -23.90 1.08 -4.89
CA LEU A 144 -24.47 0.55 -3.66
C LEU A 144 -25.32 1.60 -2.93
N ARG A 145 -24.88 2.86 -2.96
CA ARG A 145 -25.62 3.99 -2.37
C ARG A 145 -26.88 4.33 -3.15
N GLU A 146 -26.82 4.31 -4.48
CA GLU A 146 -27.97 4.51 -5.36
C GLU A 146 -29.00 3.39 -5.23
N ALA A 147 -28.56 2.14 -5.08
CA ALA A 147 -29.45 1.00 -4.86
C ALA A 147 -30.19 1.08 -3.50
N GLY A 148 -29.61 1.76 -2.50
CA GLY A 148 -30.22 1.97 -1.18
C GLY A 148 -31.20 3.14 -1.10
N LEU A 149 -31.22 4.04 -2.09
CA LEU A 149 -32.15 5.16 -2.18
C LEU A 149 -33.32 4.76 -3.11
N GLU A 150 -34.38 4.22 -2.51
CA GLU A 150 -35.74 4.00 -3.04
C GLU A 150 -35.91 3.61 -4.53
N ASN A 151 -36.46 2.40 -4.78
CA ASN A 151 -37.02 1.95 -6.07
C ASN A 151 -36.07 1.77 -7.27
N SER A 152 -34.78 1.54 -7.05
CA SER A 152 -33.90 1.08 -8.14
C SER A 152 -34.14 -0.40 -8.48
N ALA A 153 -34.56 -0.68 -9.72
CA ALA A 153 -34.78 -2.03 -10.27
C ALA A 153 -33.51 -2.91 -10.36
N ARG A 154 -32.35 -2.37 -9.97
CA ARG A 154 -31.09 -3.09 -9.85
C ARG A 154 -30.68 -3.14 -8.38
N THR A 155 -31.15 -4.16 -7.67
CA THR A 155 -30.55 -4.55 -6.40
C THR A 155 -29.28 -5.36 -6.71
N PRO A 156 -28.07 -4.80 -6.51
CA PRO A 156 -26.86 -5.56 -6.73
C PRO A 156 -26.83 -6.76 -5.77
N ASN A 157 -26.44 -7.93 -6.29
CA ASN A 157 -26.37 -9.14 -5.46
C ASN A 157 -25.30 -8.94 -4.37
N ALA A 158 -25.74 -8.97 -3.10
CA ALA A 158 -24.88 -8.76 -1.93
C ALA A 158 -23.71 -9.75 -1.86
N GLU A 159 -23.88 -10.98 -2.34
CA GLU A 159 -22.81 -11.98 -2.38
C GLU A 159 -21.72 -11.60 -3.38
N ASN A 160 -22.11 -11.11 -4.56
CA ASN A 160 -21.16 -10.66 -5.58
C ASN A 160 -20.43 -9.40 -5.10
N LEU A 161 -21.11 -8.49 -4.42
CA LEU A 161 -20.50 -7.29 -3.84
C LEU A 161 -19.50 -7.63 -2.73
N LEU A 162 -19.84 -8.57 -1.86
CA LEU A 162 -18.92 -9.07 -0.83
C LEU A 162 -17.68 -9.69 -1.47
N PHE A 163 -17.87 -10.51 -2.51
CA PHE A 163 -16.76 -11.13 -3.22
C PHE A 163 -15.86 -10.11 -3.94
N VAL A 164 -16.45 -9.16 -4.68
CA VAL A 164 -15.71 -8.11 -5.40
C VAL A 164 -14.97 -7.20 -4.43
N SER A 165 -15.62 -6.77 -3.35
CA SER A 165 -14.99 -5.93 -2.33
C SER A 165 -13.84 -6.65 -1.64
N GLY A 166 -14.00 -7.94 -1.32
CA GLY A 166 -12.93 -8.79 -0.78
C GLY A 166 -11.72 -8.91 -1.72
N ILE A 167 -11.96 -9.15 -3.02
CA ILE A 167 -10.89 -9.19 -4.03
C ILE A 167 -10.17 -7.84 -4.10
N MET A 168 -10.92 -6.74 -4.16
CA MET A 168 -10.35 -5.41 -4.28
C MET A 168 -9.51 -5.05 -3.07
N TYR A 169 -9.98 -5.40 -1.87
CA TYR A 169 -9.25 -5.21 -0.62
C TYR A 169 -7.94 -6.03 -0.59
N CYS A 170 -8.00 -7.32 -0.95
CA CYS A 170 -6.81 -8.16 -1.08
C CYS A 170 -5.81 -7.62 -2.12
N PHE A 171 -6.30 -7.08 -3.23
CA PHE A 171 -5.46 -6.46 -4.24
C PHE A 171 -4.77 -5.20 -3.68
N THR A 172 -5.49 -4.32 -2.98
CA THR A 172 -4.86 -3.17 -2.30
C THR A 172 -3.81 -3.57 -1.27
N LEU A 173 -4.06 -4.61 -0.48
CA LEU A 173 -3.06 -5.13 0.46
C LEU A 173 -1.83 -5.68 -0.26
N SER A 174 -2.02 -6.36 -1.40
CA SER A 174 -0.89 -6.82 -2.23
C SER A 174 -0.07 -5.65 -2.76
N CYS A 175 -0.72 -4.58 -3.23
CA CYS A 175 -0.04 -3.35 -3.64
C CYS A 175 0.69 -2.68 -2.47
N PHE A 176 0.07 -2.63 -1.29
CA PHE A 176 0.70 -2.13 -0.05
C PHE A 176 1.97 -2.89 0.28
N PHE A 177 1.89 -4.21 0.26
CA PHE A 177 3.03 -5.08 0.53
C PHE A 177 4.19 -4.82 -0.45
N CYS A 178 3.89 -4.77 -1.75
CA CYS A 178 4.92 -4.50 -2.77
C CYS A 178 5.59 -3.14 -2.51
N VAL A 179 4.81 -2.11 -2.20
CA VAL A 179 5.33 -0.78 -1.89
C VAL A 179 6.23 -0.79 -0.68
N SER A 180 5.80 -1.43 0.41
CA SER A 180 6.59 -1.50 1.64
C SER A 180 7.93 -2.19 1.40
N VAL A 181 7.95 -3.30 0.65
CA VAL A 181 9.21 -3.99 0.29
C VAL A 181 10.15 -3.07 -0.47
N TYR A 182 9.66 -2.38 -1.50
CA TYR A 182 10.48 -1.50 -2.33
C TYR A 182 10.97 -0.25 -1.59
N ARG A 183 10.14 0.36 -0.74
CA ARG A 183 10.56 1.46 0.13
C ARG A 183 11.74 1.02 0.98
N LEU A 184 11.62 -0.14 1.63
CA LEU A 184 12.65 -0.66 2.51
C LEU A 184 13.95 -1.00 1.78
N GLN A 185 13.87 -1.50 0.55
CA GLN A 185 15.05 -1.70 -0.29
C GLN A 185 15.73 -0.37 -0.68
N LEU A 186 14.93 0.65 -1.02
CA LEU A 186 15.46 1.99 -1.32
C LEU A 186 16.04 2.69 -0.09
N ASP A 187 15.66 2.30 1.12
CA ASP A 187 16.26 2.80 2.36
C ASP A 187 17.53 2.04 2.74
N SER A 188 17.66 0.76 2.36
CA SER A 188 18.89 -0.03 2.59
C SER A 188 19.98 0.23 1.54
N THR A 189 19.61 0.54 0.30
CA THR A 189 20.55 0.75 -0.81
C THR A 189 21.52 1.95 -0.62
N PRO A 190 21.12 3.11 -0.08
CA PRO A 190 22.02 4.26 0.16
C PRO A 190 23.14 3.95 1.15
N GLN A 191 22.93 3.03 2.09
CA GLN A 191 23.97 2.65 3.07
C GLN A 191 25.09 1.83 2.43
N GLU A 192 24.77 0.94 1.48
CA GLU A 192 25.79 0.16 0.75
C GLU A 192 26.61 1.05 -0.19
N PHE A 193 25.96 1.95 -0.94
CA PHE A 193 26.69 2.89 -1.80
C PHE A 193 27.52 3.91 -1.01
N GLY A 194 27.03 4.38 0.15
CA GLY A 194 27.79 5.27 1.01
C GLY A 194 28.99 4.60 1.68
N ALA A 195 28.90 3.29 1.96
CA ALA A 195 30.01 2.49 2.47
C ALA A 195 31.07 2.24 1.38
N ASP A 196 30.64 1.83 0.17
CA ASP A 196 31.56 1.63 -0.97
C ASP A 196 32.24 2.94 -1.39
N THR A 197 31.54 4.08 -1.34
CA THR A 197 32.14 5.38 -1.67
C THR A 197 33.12 5.86 -0.59
N ARG A 198 32.87 5.53 0.68
CA ARG A 198 33.81 5.79 1.78
C ARG A 198 35.06 4.91 1.67
N ASP A 199 34.90 3.62 1.39
CA ASP A 199 36.02 2.71 1.16
C ASP A 199 36.85 3.17 -0.07
N LEU A 200 36.21 3.66 -1.12
CA LEU A 200 36.90 4.25 -2.27
C LEU A 200 37.61 5.56 -1.93
N MET A 201 37.06 6.41 -1.06
CA MET A 201 37.74 7.63 -0.58
C MET A 201 38.93 7.29 0.32
N ASP A 202 38.79 6.32 1.22
CA ASP A 202 39.86 5.86 2.10
C ASP A 202 41.01 5.19 1.31
N GLU A 203 40.69 4.44 0.25
CA GLU A 203 41.69 3.86 -0.68
C GLU A 203 42.41 4.93 -1.50
N TRP A 204 41.76 6.07 -1.77
CA TRP A 204 42.38 7.22 -2.44
C TRP A 204 43.26 8.06 -1.51
N GLU A 205 42.90 8.23 -0.24
CA GLU A 205 43.71 8.99 0.74
C GLU A 205 44.99 8.26 1.16
N THR A 206 45.04 6.94 0.99
CA THR A 206 46.20 6.11 1.36
C THR A 206 47.24 5.92 0.24
N ARG A 207 47.04 6.53 -0.93
CA ARG A 207 48.00 6.57 -2.05
C ARG A 207 48.69 7.93 -2.17
#